data_AF-A0AAI8IZ37-F1
#
_entry.id   AF-A0AAI8IZ37-F1
#
_cell.length_a   1.000
_cell.length_b   1.000
_cell.length_c   1.000
_cell.angle_alpha   90.00
_cell.angle_beta   90.00
_cell.angle_gamma   90.00
#
_symmetry.space_group_name_H-M   'P 1'
#
loop_
_entity.id
_entity.type
_entity.pdbx_description
1 polymer ?
#
loop_
_entity_poly.entity_id
_entity_poly.type
_entity_poly.pdbx_seq_one_letter_code
_entity_poly.pdbx_strand_id
1 'polypeptide(L)' 'MKKLILLGLLVLSGQAMATKITLTAPQEEQTENGKTLCTYQNNIYLFTYTTSAQHCPYTKTFDTED' A
#
# COMPACT_ATOMS: atom_id res chain seq x y z
N MET A 1 43.89 -7.39 -1.41
CA MET A 1 42.99 -6.25 -1.73
C MET A 1 41.77 -6.61 -2.60
N LYS A 2 41.62 -7.84 -3.13
CA LYS A 2 40.39 -8.22 -3.87
C LYS A 2 39.23 -8.66 -2.95
N LYS A 3 39.53 -9.33 -1.83
CA LYS A 3 38.53 -9.89 -0.90
C LYS A 3 37.76 -8.83 -0.09
N LEU A 4 38.38 -7.68 0.16
CA LEU A 4 37.75 -6.54 0.85
C LEU A 4 36.67 -5.86 -0.03
N ILE A 5 36.84 -5.91 -1.36
CA ILE A 5 35.87 -5.34 -2.31
C ILE A 5 34.60 -6.20 -2.34
N LEU A 6 34.72 -7.53 -2.25
CA LEU A 6 33.55 -8.42 -2.18
C LEU A 6 32.75 -8.27 -0.89
N LEU A 7 33.40 -7.98 0.25
CA LEU A 7 32.69 -7.80 1.51
C LEU A 7 31.87 -6.50 1.56
N GLY A 8 32.34 -5.43 0.89
CA GLY A 8 31.63 -4.16 0.81
C GLY A 8 30.35 -4.20 -0.03
N LEU A 9 30.29 -5.08 -1.04
CA LEU A 9 29.13 -5.23 -1.93
C LEU A 9 27.91 -5.90 -1.26
N LEU A 10 28.10 -6.60 -0.15
CA LEU A 10 27.02 -7.32 0.55
C LEU A 10 26.17 -6.43 1.46
N VAL A 11 26.60 -5.18 1.73
CA VAL A 11 25.94 -4.28 2.69
C VAL A 11 24.93 -3.33 2.02
N LEU A 12 24.82 -3.34 0.69
CA LEU A 12 23.90 -2.48 -0.08
C LEU A 12 22.62 -3.18 -0.55
N SER A 13 22.13 -4.20 0.17
CA SER A 13 20.72 -4.58 0.03
C SER A 13 19.89 -3.49 0.72
N GLY A 14 19.73 -2.36 0.04
CA GLY A 14 18.80 -1.30 0.42
C GLY A 14 17.43 -1.93 0.53
N GLN A 15 17.02 -2.24 1.75
CA GLN A 15 15.65 -2.58 2.03
C GLN A 15 14.87 -1.31 1.73
N ALA A 16 14.22 -1.27 0.57
CA ALA A 16 13.26 -0.24 0.27
C ALA A 16 12.10 -0.44 1.25
N MET A 17 12.20 0.19 2.42
CA MET A 17 11.08 0.38 3.32
C MET A 17 10.12 1.30 2.56
N ALA A 18 9.22 0.71 1.76
CA ALA A 18 8.20 1.45 1.06
C ALA A 18 7.21 1.94 2.12
N THR A 19 7.38 3.18 2.58
CA THR A 19 6.49 3.82 3.56
C THR A 19 5.11 4.12 3.00
N LYS A 20 4.95 4.00 1.67
CA LYS A 20 3.71 4.21 0.95
C LYS A 20 3.47 3.06 -0.01
N ILE A 21 2.21 2.68 -0.14
CA ILE A 21 1.75 1.69 -1.12
C ILE A 21 0.57 2.22 -1.91
N THR A 22 0.60 2.03 -3.21
CA THR A 22 -0.54 2.30 -4.09
C THR A 22 -1.27 1.00 -4.38
N LEU A 23 -2.55 0.94 -4.00
CA LEU A 23 -3.43 -0.20 -4.27
C LEU A 23 -4.51 0.19 -5.28
N THR A 24 -5.04 -0.80 -5.98
CA THR A 24 -6.03 -0.63 -7.05
C THR A 24 -7.20 -1.57 -6.89
N ALA A 25 -8.29 -1.33 -7.63
CA ALA A 25 -9.46 -2.20 -7.71
C ALA A 25 -10.09 -2.48 -6.32
N PRO A 26 -10.60 -1.44 -5.63
CA PRO A 26 -11.24 -1.61 -4.33
C PRO A 26 -12.49 -2.47 -4.43
N GLN A 27 -12.81 -3.18 -3.36
CA GLN A 27 -14.18 -3.65 -3.13
C GLN A 27 -15.02 -2.50 -2.58
N GLU A 28 -16.19 -2.29 -3.17
CA GLU A 28 -17.12 -1.22 -2.78
C GLU A 28 -18.33 -1.81 -2.05
N GLU A 29 -18.70 -1.22 -0.92
CA GLU A 29 -19.91 -1.56 -0.17
C GLU A 29 -20.67 -0.27 0.20
N GLN A 30 -21.97 -0.26 -0.03
CA GLN A 30 -22.84 0.84 0.40
C GLN A 30 -23.16 0.69 1.89
N THR A 31 -22.83 1.72 2.67
CA THR A 31 -23.18 1.79 4.09
C THR A 31 -24.58 2.36 4.28
N GLU A 32 -25.22 2.06 5.42
CA GLU A 32 -26.57 2.54 5.77
C GLU A 32 -26.68 4.06 5.76
N ASN A 33 -25.57 4.78 5.99
CA ASN A 33 -25.53 6.24 6.03
C ASN A 33 -25.37 6.90 4.65
N GLY A 34 -25.54 6.13 3.56
CA GLY A 34 -25.37 6.63 2.19
C GLY A 34 -23.93 6.95 1.80
N LYS A 35 -22.95 6.48 2.59
CA LYS A 35 -21.52 6.52 2.27
C LYS A 35 -21.08 5.20 1.65
N THR A 36 -20.00 5.23 0.90
CA THR A 36 -19.38 4.06 0.28
C THR A 36 -18.14 3.67 1.09
N LEU A 37 -18.06 2.42 1.50
CA LEU A 37 -16.89 1.81 2.10
C LEU A 37 -16.03 1.19 0.99
N CYS A 38 -14.78 1.63 0.90
CA CYS A 38 -13.80 1.17 -0.07
C CYS A 38 -12.75 0.31 0.62
N THR A 39 -12.65 -0.96 0.26
CA THR A 39 -11.64 -1.88 0.80
C THR A 39 -10.57 -2.13 -0.25
N TYR A 40 -9.35 -1.70 0.00
CA TYR A 40 -8.18 -1.94 -0.84
C TYR A 40 -7.32 -3.00 -0.20
N GLN A 41 -7.01 -4.07 -0.94
CA GLN A 41 -6.23 -5.17 -0.40
C GLN A 41 -5.29 -5.81 -1.41
N ASN A 42 -4.23 -6.40 -0.89
CA ASN A 42 -3.43 -7.41 -1.56
C ASN A 42 -3.05 -8.50 -0.53
N ASN A 43 -2.09 -9.36 -0.86
CA ASN A 43 -1.72 -10.48 0.02
C ASN A 43 -0.98 -10.04 1.31
N ILE A 44 -0.67 -8.75 1.48
CA ILE A 44 0.15 -8.20 2.58
C ILE A 44 -0.60 -7.09 3.33
N TYR A 45 -1.41 -6.29 2.64
CA TYR A 45 -2.06 -5.10 3.18
C TYR A 45 -3.57 -5.14 2.98
N LEU A 46 -4.29 -4.59 3.96
CA LEU A 46 -5.73 -4.37 3.95
C LEU A 46 -6.01 -2.96 4.49
N PHE A 47 -6.56 -2.09 3.65
CA PHE A 47 -6.93 -0.72 4.01
C PHE A 47 -8.39 -0.44 3.71
N THR A 48 -9.05 0.27 4.62
CA THR A 48 -10.43 0.74 4.45
C THR A 48 -10.48 2.25 4.33
N TYR A 49 -11.28 2.74 3.39
CA TYR A 49 -11.50 4.17 3.14
C TYR A 49 -12.98 4.44 2.94
N THR A 50 -13.59 5.26 3.78
CA THR A 50 -15.00 5.64 3.65
C THR A 50 -15.12 6.98 2.93
N THR A 51 -15.96 7.05 1.90
CA THR A 51 -16.21 8.25 1.12
C THR A 51 -17.71 8.52 0.97
N SER A 52 -18.09 9.79 0.82
CA SER A 52 -19.45 10.16 0.42
C SER A 52 -19.66 10.13 -1.09
N ALA A 53 -18.60 9.86 -1.86
CA ALA A 53 -18.71 9.65 -3.31
C ALA A 53 -19.48 8.36 -3.60
N GLN A 54 -20.20 8.35 -4.72
CA GLN A 54 -20.96 7.18 -5.19
C GLN A 54 -20.06 5.98 -5.50
N HIS A 55 -18.79 6.22 -5.85
CA HIS A 55 -17.81 5.19 -6.21
C HIS A 55 -16.47 5.44 -5.54
N CYS A 56 -15.72 4.36 -5.33
CA CYS A 56 -14.38 4.42 -4.79
C CYS A 56 -13.37 4.86 -5.87
N PRO A 57 -12.32 5.62 -5.52
CA PRO A 57 -11.21 5.85 -6.43
C PRO A 57 -10.62 4.51 -6.89
N TYR A 58 -10.43 4.31 -8.19
CA TYR A 58 -9.85 3.05 -8.68
C TYR A 58 -8.48 2.76 -8.07
N THR A 59 -7.69 3.81 -7.84
CA THR A 59 -6.35 3.75 -7.25
C THR A 59 -6.28 4.65 -6.02
N LYS A 60 -5.61 4.19 -4.96
CA LYS A 60 -5.36 4.99 -3.75
C LYS A 60 -4.01 4.64 -3.14
N THR A 61 -3.29 5.66 -2.67
CA THR A 61 -2.03 5.51 -1.96
C THR A 61 -2.26 5.62 -0.46
N PHE A 62 -1.71 4.68 0.28
CA PHE A 62 -1.76 4.59 1.74
C PHE A 62 -0.35 4.65 2.28
N ASP A 63 -0.20 5.20 3.49
CA ASP A 63 1.00 5.01 4.27
C ASP A 63 0.95 3.59 4.89
N THR A 64 2.04 2.83 4.81
CA THR A 64 2.09 1.43 5.29
C THR A 64 2.34 1.31 6.79
N GLU A 65 2.52 2.44 7.46
CA GLU A 65 2.69 2.56 8.91
C GLU A 65 1.38 2.89 9.64
N ASP A 66 0.27 3.03 8.90
CA ASP A 66 -1.07 3.40 9.37
C ASP A 66 -1.88 2.21 9.92
#